data_AF-A0A4U9UJS6-F1
#
_entry.id   AF-A0A4U9UJS6-F1
#
_cell.length_a   1.000
_cell.length_b   1.000
_cell.length_c   1.000
_cell.angle_alpha   90.00
_cell.angle_beta   90.00
_cell.angle_gamma   90.00
#
_symmetry.space_group_name_H-M   'P 1'
#
loop_
_entity.id
_entity.type
_entity.pdbx_description
1 polymer ?
#
loop_
_entity_poly.entity_id
_entity_poly.type
_entity_poly.pdbx_seq_one_letter_code
_entity_poly.pdbx_strand_id
1 'polypeptide(L)' 'MCRATSAASSAALSARNLARLIDHYRQGMQPLLAPITLLKHDMAEYPDSYLAQQRYFEPYPEALRLRYGH' A
#
# COMPACT_ATOMS: atom_id res chain seq x y z
N MET A 1 32.81 -11.76 3.11
CA MET A 1 31.93 -11.22 2.03
C MET A 1 30.52 -11.08 2.60
N CYS A 2 30.15 -9.91 3.10
CA CYS A 2 28.87 -9.67 3.79
C CYS A 2 27.79 -9.19 2.81
N ARG A 3 26.78 -10.02 2.55
CA ARG A 3 25.57 -9.68 1.76
C ARG A 3 24.52 -8.95 2.63
N ALA A 4 24.88 -7.83 3.26
CA ALA A 4 23.95 -7.10 4.14
C ALA A 4 23.42 -5.77 3.57
N THR A 5 23.90 -5.31 2.40
CA THR A 5 23.56 -3.98 1.87
C THR A 5 22.39 -3.97 0.86
N SER A 6 21.80 -5.13 0.54
CA SER A 6 20.78 -5.22 -0.52
C SER A 6 19.35 -4.94 -0.05
N ALA A 7 18.95 -5.37 1.15
CA ALA A 7 17.55 -5.28 1.61
C ALA A 7 17.17 -3.89 2.17
N ALA A 8 18.14 -3.15 2.72
CA ALA A 8 17.88 -1.80 3.25
C ALA A 8 17.65 -0.77 2.14
N SER A 9 18.17 -1.01 0.93
CA SER A 9 18.02 -0.07 -0.19
C SER A 9 16.67 -0.21 -0.88
N SER A 10 16.13 -1.43 -1.02
CA SER A 10 14.80 -1.68 -1.61
C SER A 10 13.67 -1.13 -0.74
N ALA A 11 13.71 -1.34 0.58
CA ALA A 11 12.72 -0.81 1.51
C ALA A 11 12.68 0.74 1.54
N ALA A 12 13.84 1.40 1.48
CA ALA A 12 13.93 2.85 1.44
C ALA A 12 13.42 3.46 0.12
N LEU A 13 13.58 2.75 -1.00
CA LEU A 13 13.03 3.12 -2.31
C LEU A 13 11.50 2.98 -2.34
N SER A 14 10.94 1.89 -1.81
CA SER A 14 9.48 1.71 -1.68
C SER A 14 8.85 2.81 -0.83
N ALA A 15 9.42 3.12 0.33
CA ALA A 15 8.90 4.17 1.21
C ALA A 15 8.85 5.55 0.53
N ARG A 16 9.89 5.90 -0.26
CA ARG A 16 9.94 7.18 -0.98
C ARG A 16 8.99 7.22 -2.18
N ASN A 17 8.78 6.09 -2.85
CA ASN A 17 7.78 5.98 -3.92
C ASN A 17 6.35 6.08 -3.37
N LEU A 18 6.08 5.44 -2.23
CA LEU A 18 4.80 5.54 -1.53
C LEU A 18 4.49 6.99 -1.14
N ALA A 19 5.47 7.71 -0.57
CA ALA A 19 5.30 9.11 -0.19
C ALA A 19 4.92 9.99 -1.41
N ARG A 20 5.59 9.80 -2.56
CA ARG A 20 5.24 10.52 -3.80
C ARG A 20 3.84 10.18 -4.31
N LEU A 21 3.42 8.92 -4.23
CA LEU A 21 2.06 8.51 -4.62
C LEU A 21 1.01 9.13 -3.69
N ILE A 22 1.30 9.24 -2.39
CA ILE A 22 0.42 9.92 -1.43
C ILE A 22 0.32 11.40 -1.78
N ASP A 23 1.42 12.07 -2.12
CA ASP A 23 1.40 13.48 -2.54
C ASP A 23 0.62 13.69 -3.84
N HIS A 24 0.80 12.82 -4.83
CA HIS A 24 0.03 12.87 -6.08
C HIS A 24 -1.46 12.62 -5.84
N TYR A 25 -1.82 11.69 -4.96
CA TYR A 25 -3.21 11.49 -4.54
C TYR A 25 -3.78 12.74 -3.86
N ARG A 26 -3.03 13.35 -2.92
CA ARG A 26 -3.45 14.58 -2.24
C ARG A 26 -3.69 15.74 -3.20
N GLN A 27 -2.98 15.77 -4.32
CA GLN A 27 -3.14 16.76 -5.39
C GLN A 27 -4.22 16.38 -6.42
N GLY A 28 -4.86 15.21 -6.28
CA GLY A 28 -5.89 14.72 -7.21
C GLY A 28 -5.33 14.21 -8.54
N MET A 29 -4.02 14.05 -8.68
CA MET A 29 -3.40 13.55 -9.91
C MET A 29 -3.60 12.04 -10.12
N GLN A 30 -3.77 11.28 -9.03
CA GLN A 30 -3.94 9.83 -9.08
C GLN A 30 -5.03 9.37 -8.09
N PRO A 31 -5.73 8.26 -8.40
CA PRO A 31 -6.74 7.71 -7.51
C PRO A 31 -6.12 7.14 -6.23
N LEU A 32 -6.87 7.15 -5.12
CA LEU A 32 -6.47 6.58 -3.82
C LEU A 32 -6.03 5.11 -3.94
N LEU A 33 -6.52 4.40 -4.95
CA LEU A 33 -6.17 3.00 -5.20
C LEU A 33 -4.69 2.80 -5.53
N ALA A 34 -4.02 3.80 -6.11
CA ALA A 34 -2.61 3.70 -6.50
C ALA A 34 -1.66 3.53 -5.28
N PRO A 35 -1.66 4.42 -4.27
CA PRO A 35 -0.83 4.22 -3.07
C PRO A 35 -1.25 2.98 -2.26
N ILE A 36 -2.55 2.65 -2.24
CA ILE A 36 -3.03 1.43 -1.56
C ILE A 36 -2.47 0.17 -2.23
N THR A 37 -2.44 0.12 -3.56
CA THR A 37 -1.90 -1.03 -4.30
C THR A 37 -0.41 -1.22 -4.02
N LEU A 38 0.36 -0.13 -3.99
CA LEU A 38 1.79 -0.20 -3.68
C LEU A 38 2.02 -0.72 -2.25
N LEU A 39 1.25 -0.21 -1.29
CA LEU A 39 1.33 -0.62 0.10
C LEU A 39 0.92 -2.09 0.30
N LYS A 40 -0.09 -2.59 -0.43
CA LYS A 40 -0.47 -4.01 -0.46
C LYS A 40 0.64 -4.90 -1.05
N HIS A 41 1.35 -4.41 -2.06
CA HIS A 41 2.49 -5.10 -2.64
C HIS A 41 3.64 -5.21 -1.63
N ASP A 42 3.99 -4.12 -0.95
CA ASP A 42 5.02 -4.13 0.11
C ASP A 42 4.63 -5.08 1.26
N MET A 43 3.35 -5.13 1.64
CA MET A 43 2.85 -6.05 2.68
C MET A 43 2.88 -7.53 2.28
N ALA A 44 2.89 -7.84 0.98
CA ALA A 44 3.05 -9.23 0.52
C ALA A 44 4.50 -9.73 0.70
N GLU A 45 5.48 -8.83 0.64
CA GLU A 45 6.89 -9.13 0.89
C GLU A 45 7.22 -9.06 2.40
N TYR A 46 6.58 -8.14 3.13
CA TYR A 46 6.76 -7.94 4.58
C TYR A 46 5.41 -7.98 5.31
N PRO A 47 4.89 -9.18 5.64
CA PRO A 47 3.61 -9.30 6.32
C PRO A 47 3.68 -8.75 7.74
N ASP A 48 2.97 -7.66 8.00
CA ASP A 48 2.85 -7.03 9.32
C ASP A 48 1.43 -7.23 9.88
N SER A 49 1.34 -7.87 11.05
CA SER A 49 0.08 -8.19 11.72
C SER A 49 -0.70 -6.97 12.19
N TYR A 50 -0.02 -5.86 12.47
CA TYR A 50 -0.66 -4.60 12.85
C TYR A 50 -1.29 -3.90 11.64
N LEU A 51 -0.60 -3.91 10.49
CA LEU A 51 -1.10 -3.33 9.25
C LEU A 51 -2.24 -4.16 8.64
N ALA A 52 -2.21 -5.50 8.79
CA ALA A 52 -3.25 -6.38 8.31
C ALA A 52 -4.63 -6.13 8.95
N GLN A 53 -4.68 -5.53 10.15
CA GLN A 53 -5.92 -5.20 10.85
C GLN A 53 -6.50 -3.83 10.46
N GLN A 54 -5.82 -3.06 9.61
CA GLN A 54 -6.25 -1.72 9.22
C GLN A 54 -7.40 -1.78 8.21
N ARG A 55 -8.57 -1.29 8.61
CA ARG A 55 -9.76 -1.12 7.74
C ARG A 55 -9.50 -0.20 6.54
N TYR A 56 -8.42 0.59 6.56
CA TYR A 56 -8.04 1.50 5.48
C TYR A 56 -7.74 0.78 4.15
N PHE A 57 -7.29 -0.49 4.20
CA PHE A 57 -6.96 -1.29 3.02
C PHE A 57 -8.16 -1.94 2.32
N GLU A 58 -9.28 -2.01 3.02
CA GLU A 58 -10.55 -2.56 2.55
C GLU A 58 -11.69 -1.65 3.01
N PRO A 59 -11.82 -0.46 2.40
CA PRO A 59 -12.87 0.49 2.79
C PRO A 59 -14.28 -0.08 2.57
N TYR A 60 -14.42 -1.05 1.67
CA TYR A 60 -15.65 -1.79 1.42
C TYR A 60 -15.34 -3.29 1.42
N PRO A 61 -15.64 -4.02 2.51
CA PRO A 61 -15.56 -5.47 2.46
C PRO A 61 -16.57 -5.97 1.42
N GLU A 62 -16.12 -6.86 0.54
CA GLU A 62 -16.95 -7.47 -0.51
C GLU A 62 -18.22 -8.11 0.07
N ALA A 63 -18.14 -8.56 1.33
CA ALA A 63 -19.23 -9.10 2.13
C ALA A 63 -20.45 -8.17 2.26
N LEU A 64 -20.26 -6.85 2.20
CA LEU A 64 -21.37 -5.90 2.30
C LEU A 64 -22.09 -5.66 0.97
N ARG A 65 -21.55 -6.11 -0.17
CA ARG A 65 -22.15 -6.02 -1.54
C ARG A 65 -22.81 -4.67 -1.88
N LEU A 66 -22.37 -3.56 -1.28
CA LEU A 66 -23.03 -2.23 -1.38
C LEU A 66 -22.96 -1.58 -2.78
N ARG A 67 -22.34 -2.25 -3.76
CA ARG A 67 -22.24 -1.80 -5.15
C ARG A 67 -23.12 -2.58 -6.14
N TYR A 68 -23.73 -3.69 -5.72
CA TYR A 68 -24.64 -4.47 -6.58
C TYR A 68 -26.07 -4.30 -6.09
N GLY A 69 -26.52 -3.05 -6.16
CA GLY A 69 -27.93 -2.67 -6.04
C GLY A 69 -28.44 -2.15 -7.39
N HIS A 70 -28.36 -2.97 -8.44
CA HIS A 70 -29.29 -2.92 -9.57
C HIS A 70 -29.31 -4.27 -10.30
#